data_AF-A0A645HZS2-F1
#
_entry.id   AF-A0A645HZS2-F1
#
_cell.length_a   1.000
_cell.length_b   1.000
_cell.length_c   1.000
_cell.angle_alpha   90.00
_cell.angle_beta   90.00
_cell.angle_gamma   90.00
#
_symmetry.space_group_name_H-M   'P 1'
#
loop_
_entity.id
_entity.type
_entity.pdbx_description
1 polymer ?
#
loop_
_entity_poly.entity_id
_entity_poly.type
_entity_poly.pdbx_seq_one_letter_code
_entity_poly.pdbx_strand_id
1 'polypeptide(L)'
;MGCNYPFIELPRDYFKIKHGDEWKHEISKHDNISYSTTKVDRYEFPIFRKELNNANILEVVAGTTGYQGGDSGHGCRTFIRIRNLGGTDIRIEKIGKEYSDEGVEIVLGGDTELYTIIDGLEFIINVLKTHSDDCLISEDQVSLNK
;
A
#
# COMPACT_ATOMS: atom_id res chain seq x y z
N MET A 1 3.63 -10.12 23.40
CA MET A 1 2.16 -9.92 23.34
C MET A 1 1.84 -9.60 21.90
N GLY A 2 1.17 -10.50 21.18
CA GLY A 2 0.86 -10.30 19.77
C GLY A 2 -0.28 -9.30 19.63
N CYS A 3 -0.03 -8.16 18.99
CA CYS A 3 -1.07 -7.20 18.66
C CYS A 3 -1.93 -7.83 17.56
N ASN A 4 -3.17 -8.20 17.90
CA ASN A 4 -4.16 -8.66 16.93
C ASN A 4 -4.66 -7.44 16.16
N TYR A 5 -4.16 -7.24 14.94
CA TYR A 5 -4.65 -6.21 14.06
C TYR A 5 -6.05 -6.62 13.56
N PRO A 6 -7.09 -5.79 13.76
CA PRO A 6 -8.42 -6.11 13.26
C PRO A 6 -8.41 -6.22 11.74
N PHE A 7 -9.18 -7.17 11.22
CA PHE A 7 -9.51 -7.24 9.80
C PHE A 7 -10.21 -5.93 9.41
N ILE A 8 -9.52 -5.06 8.67
CA ILE A 8 -10.07 -3.81 8.15
C ILE A 8 -10.83 -4.16 6.87
N GLU A 9 -12.16 -4.15 6.93
CA GLU A 9 -12.99 -4.22 5.74
C GLU A 9 -12.84 -2.89 4.98
N LEU A 10 -12.11 -2.92 3.87
CA LEU A 10 -11.93 -1.74 3.03
C LEU A 10 -13.31 -1.28 2.50
N PRO A 11 -13.65 0.03 2.58
CA PRO A 11 -14.92 0.54 2.10
C PRO A 11 -15.26 0.07 0.67
N ARG A 12 -16.50 -0.40 0.45
CA ARG A 12 -16.98 -0.86 -0.88
C ARG A 12 -16.96 0.21 -1.97
N ASP A 13 -16.75 1.47 -1.61
CA ASP A 13 -16.64 2.60 -2.53
C ASP A 13 -15.29 2.69 -3.28
N TYR A 14 -14.36 1.76 -3.03
CA TYR A 14 -12.97 1.76 -3.53
C TYR A 14 -12.80 1.65 -5.07
N PHE A 15 -13.83 1.31 -5.84
CA PHE A 15 -13.68 1.02 -7.29
C PHE A 15 -14.75 1.66 -8.16
N LYS A 16 -14.80 3.00 -8.22
CA LYS A 16 -15.70 3.71 -9.13
C LYS A 16 -14.91 4.39 -10.25
N ILE A 17 -14.74 3.70 -11.38
CA ILE A 17 -14.26 4.29 -12.64
C ILE A 17 -15.48 4.81 -13.42
N LYS A 18 -15.43 6.06 -13.89
CA LYS A 18 -16.53 6.69 -14.63
C LYS A 18 -16.55 6.21 -16.09
N HIS A 19 -17.59 5.49 -16.49
CA HIS A 19 -17.87 5.16 -17.89
C HIS A 19 -19.16 5.86 -18.36
N GLY A 20 -19.01 7.01 -19.01
CA GLY A 20 -20.16 7.83 -19.43
C GLY A 20 -20.94 8.39 -18.23
N ASP A 21 -22.27 8.27 -18.25
CA ASP A 21 -23.19 8.78 -17.20
C ASP A 21 -23.61 7.73 -16.16
N GLU A 22 -23.04 6.51 -16.21
CA GLU A 22 -23.38 5.41 -15.29
C GLU A 22 -22.21 5.01 -14.40
N TRP A 23 -22.52 4.72 -13.13
CA TRP A 23 -21.60 4.11 -12.16
C TRP A 23 -21.73 2.59 -12.24
N LYS A 24 -20.68 1.87 -12.67
CA LYS A 24 -20.68 0.39 -12.74
C LYS A 24 -19.64 -0.20 -11.80
N HIS A 25 -20.08 -1.17 -10.99
CA HIS A 25 -19.22 -2.05 -10.20
C HIS A 25 -18.86 -3.28 -11.05
N GLU A 26 -17.62 -3.41 -11.49
CA GLU A 26 -17.07 -4.70 -11.94
C GLU A 26 -16.28 -5.34 -10.80
N ILE A 27 -17.01 -5.77 -9.76
CA ILE A 27 -16.42 -6.58 -8.69
C ILE A 27 -16.69 -8.04 -9.04
N SER A 28 -15.72 -8.68 -9.72
CA SER A 28 -15.66 -10.13 -9.82
C SER A 28 -14.25 -10.70 -9.65
N LYS A 29 -13.32 -9.98 -9.04
CA LYS A 29 -12.01 -10.53 -8.67
C LYS A 29 -11.87 -10.54 -7.16
N HIS A 30 -11.65 -11.71 -6.59
CA HIS A 30 -11.17 -11.83 -5.22
C HIS A 30 -9.88 -11.03 -5.11
N ASP A 31 -9.91 -9.91 -4.40
CA ASP A 31 -8.70 -9.18 -4.05
C ASP A 31 -7.86 -10.08 -3.14
N ASN A 32 -6.76 -10.61 -3.68
CA ASN A 32 -5.79 -11.41 -2.93
C ASN A 32 -4.99 -10.46 -2.02
N ILE A 33 -5.63 -9.97 -0.96
CA ILE A 33 -5.00 -9.13 0.06
C ILE A 33 -4.51 -10.00 1.20
N SER A 34 -3.27 -9.78 1.60
CA SER A 34 -2.67 -10.41 2.79
C SER A 34 -1.92 -9.36 3.59
N TYR A 35 -1.67 -9.64 4.87
CA TYR A 35 -0.85 -8.79 5.72
C TYR A 35 0.26 -9.61 6.38
N SER A 36 1.35 -8.95 6.73
CA SER A 36 2.43 -9.50 7.52
C SER A 36 3.13 -8.36 8.27
N THR A 37 4.20 -8.66 8.98
CA THR A 37 5.05 -7.64 9.61
C THR A 37 6.35 -7.50 8.83
N THR A 38 6.90 -6.29 8.77
CA THR A 38 8.26 -6.05 8.27
C THR A 38 9.08 -5.27 9.28
N LYS A 39 10.41 -5.38 9.16
CA LYS A 39 11.36 -4.57 9.94
C LYS A 39 12.16 -3.67 9.00
N VAL A 40 12.07 -2.36 9.22
CA VAL A 40 12.90 -1.34 8.55
C VAL A 40 13.68 -0.61 9.62
N ASP A 41 15.01 -0.63 9.52
CA ASP A 41 15.93 -0.19 10.57
C ASP A 41 15.64 -0.88 11.92
N ARG A 42 15.26 -0.10 12.93
CA ARG A 42 14.88 -0.55 14.27
C ARG A 42 13.36 -0.63 14.49
N TYR A 43 12.56 -0.35 13.46
CA TYR A 43 11.10 -0.27 13.55
C TYR A 43 10.45 -1.50 12.91
N GLU A 44 9.48 -2.07 13.62
CA GLU A 44 8.69 -3.21 13.18
C GLU A 44 7.22 -2.78 13.08
N PHE A 45 6.58 -3.01 11.94
CA PHE A 45 5.22 -2.52 11.65
C PHE A 45 4.49 -3.39 10.62
N PRO A 46 3.14 -3.35 10.60
CA PRO A 46 2.37 -4.12 9.64
C PRO A 46 2.58 -3.62 8.21
N ILE A 47 2.61 -4.57 7.28
CA ILE A 47 2.59 -4.33 5.84
C ILE A 47 1.44 -5.11 5.22
N PHE A 48 0.84 -4.51 4.20
CA PHE A 48 -0.30 -5.05 3.48
C PHE A 48 0.12 -5.27 2.04
N ARG A 49 -0.26 -6.41 1.49
CA ARG A 49 0.11 -6.88 0.16
C ARG A 49 -1.14 -7.11 -0.66
N LYS A 50 -1.13 -6.64 -1.90
CA LYS A 50 -2.16 -6.93 -2.91
C LYS A 50 -1.50 -7.52 -4.15
N GLU A 51 -2.05 -8.60 -4.65
CA GLU A 51 -1.70 -9.18 -5.96
C GLU A 51 -2.76 -8.79 -7.00
N LEU A 52 -2.29 -8.24 -8.12
CA LEU A 52 -3.10 -7.76 -9.23
C LEU A 52 -2.91 -8.70 -10.40
N ASN A 53 -3.97 -9.44 -10.74
CA ASN A 53 -3.95 -10.46 -11.78
C ASN A 53 -4.70 -9.96 -13.02
N ASN A 54 -3.97 -9.68 -14.10
CA ASN A 54 -4.51 -9.36 -15.43
C ASN A 54 -3.64 -10.04 -16.51
N ALA A 55 -3.50 -9.46 -17.71
CA ALA A 55 -2.51 -9.95 -18.69
C ALA A 55 -1.06 -9.90 -18.14
N ASN A 56 -0.82 -9.10 -17.09
CA ASN A 56 0.35 -9.12 -16.24
C ASN A 56 -0.04 -9.42 -14.78
N ILE A 57 0.93 -9.88 -13.98
CA ILE A 57 0.77 -10.13 -12.54
C ILE A 57 1.73 -9.22 -11.76
N LEU A 58 1.16 -8.31 -10.98
CA LEU A 58 1.88 -7.31 -10.19
C LEU A 58 1.56 -7.46 -8.70
N GLU A 59 2.59 -7.48 -7.86
CA GLU A 59 2.44 -7.40 -6.41
C GLU A 59 2.80 -5.99 -5.93
N VAL A 60 1.93 -5.40 -5.14
CA VAL A 60 2.23 -4.18 -4.39
C VAL A 60 2.17 -4.45 -2.88
N VAL A 61 3.07 -3.82 -2.14
CA VAL A 61 3.12 -3.87 -0.68
C VAL A 61 3.29 -2.47 -0.13
N ALA A 62 2.55 -2.13 0.91
CA ALA A 62 2.69 -0.88 1.63
C ALA A 62 2.61 -1.07 3.14
N GLY A 63 3.23 -0.18 3.90
CA GLY A 63 3.06 -0.09 5.35
C GLY A 63 3.80 1.11 5.92
N THR A 64 3.40 1.54 7.11
CA THR A 64 4.03 2.66 7.80
C THR A 64 3.91 2.54 9.32
N THR A 65 4.82 3.19 10.04
CA THR A 65 4.69 3.44 11.50
C THR A 65 3.84 4.67 11.82
N GLY A 66 3.34 5.38 10.81
CA GLY A 66 2.52 6.58 10.96
C GLY A 66 3.31 7.86 11.25
N TYR A 67 2.62 9.00 11.32
CA TYR A 67 3.28 10.28 11.58
C TYR A 67 3.84 10.35 13.01
N GLN A 68 5.14 10.64 13.14
CA GLN A 68 5.85 10.72 14.43
C GLN A 68 6.39 12.14 14.75
N GLY A 69 5.92 13.16 14.01
CA GLY A 69 6.28 14.56 14.26
C GLY A 69 7.76 14.89 13.98
N GLY A 70 8.16 14.88 12.71
CA GLY A 70 9.50 15.29 12.28
C GLY A 70 10.02 14.54 11.07
N ASP A 71 11.34 14.57 10.88
CA ASP A 71 12.04 13.83 9.83
C ASP A 71 12.32 12.36 10.23
N SER A 72 13.14 11.66 9.46
CA SER A 72 13.48 10.26 9.70
C SER A 72 14.11 9.99 11.08
N GLY A 73 14.73 10.99 11.71
CA GLY A 73 15.28 10.92 13.07
C GLY A 73 14.21 10.71 14.13
N HIS A 74 12.97 11.12 13.85
CA HIS A 74 11.82 11.07 14.75
C HIS A 74 11.05 9.75 14.64
N GLY A 75 11.40 8.88 13.68
CA GLY A 75 11.02 7.47 13.71
C GLY A 75 9.87 7.03 12.81
N CYS A 76 9.30 7.93 12.00
CA CYS A 76 8.40 7.50 10.93
C CYS A 76 9.17 6.63 9.93
N ARG A 77 8.59 5.49 9.55
CA ARG A 77 9.03 4.66 8.44
C ARG A 77 7.86 4.43 7.50
N THR A 78 8.15 4.47 6.22
CA THR A 78 7.23 4.16 5.14
C THR A 78 7.91 3.10 4.28
N PHE A 79 7.19 2.02 4.01
CA PHE A 79 7.65 0.93 3.17
C PHE A 79 6.70 0.79 2.01
N ILE A 80 7.24 0.78 0.79
CA ILE A 80 6.52 0.46 -0.43
C ILE A 80 7.37 -0.54 -1.21
N ARG A 81 6.73 -1.56 -1.78
CA ARG A 81 7.37 -2.48 -2.73
C ARG A 81 6.43 -2.73 -3.90
N ILE A 82 6.98 -2.72 -5.10
CA ILE A 82 6.30 -3.10 -6.33
C ILE A 82 7.13 -4.21 -6.96
N ARG A 83 6.50 -5.34 -7.30
CA ARG A 83 7.19 -6.53 -7.78
C ARG A 83 6.44 -7.19 -8.93
N ASN A 84 7.14 -7.45 -10.02
CA ASN A 84 6.66 -8.31 -11.10
C ASN A 84 6.60 -9.76 -10.62
N LEU A 85 5.42 -10.39 -10.69
CA LEU A 85 5.24 -11.82 -10.43
C LEU A 85 5.10 -12.62 -11.74
N GLY A 86 4.86 -11.95 -12.87
CA GLY A 86 4.84 -12.56 -14.19
C GLY A 86 4.27 -11.60 -15.23
N GLY A 87 4.80 -11.66 -16.46
CA GLY A 87 4.20 -10.97 -17.61
C GLY A 87 4.21 -9.44 -17.59
N THR A 88 4.70 -8.78 -16.55
CA THR A 88 4.77 -7.31 -16.47
C THR A 88 6.01 -6.81 -17.22
N ASP A 89 5.85 -5.97 -18.24
CA ASP A 89 6.97 -5.18 -18.78
C ASP A 89 7.29 -4.04 -17.81
N ILE A 90 8.31 -4.24 -16.98
CA ILE A 90 8.78 -3.28 -15.99
C ILE A 90 10.29 -3.07 -16.11
N ARG A 91 10.71 -1.81 -16.11
CA ARG A 91 12.10 -1.38 -16.00
C ARG A 91 12.23 -0.46 -14.79
N ILE A 92 13.26 -0.68 -13.97
CA ILE A 92 13.48 0.05 -12.73
C ILE A 92 14.91 0.57 -12.75
N GLU A 93 15.07 1.88 -12.63
CA GLU A 93 16.38 2.55 -12.61
C GLU A 93 16.55 3.32 -11.31
N LYS A 94 17.73 3.21 -10.69
CA LYS A 94 18.11 4.07 -9.57
C LYS A 94 18.50 5.44 -10.12
N ILE A 95 17.91 6.51 -9.61
CA ILE A 95 18.32 7.87 -9.94
C ILE A 95 19.46 8.26 -9.00
N GLY A 96 20.54 8.78 -9.57
CA GLY A 96 21.73 9.25 -8.86
C GLY A 96 22.97 8.39 -9.07
N LYS A 97 24.06 8.78 -8.41
CA LYS A 97 25.34 8.06 -8.40
C LYS A 97 25.29 6.88 -7.41
N GLU A 98 26.31 6.03 -7.48
CA GLU A 98 26.44 4.79 -6.70
C GLU A 98 26.14 4.97 -5.19
N TYR A 99 26.56 6.08 -4.60
CA TYR A 99 26.40 6.39 -3.17
C TYR A 99 25.32 7.42 -2.83
N SER A 100 24.45 7.78 -3.78
CA SER A 100 23.37 8.75 -3.55
C SER A 100 22.02 8.12 -3.86
N ASP A 101 21.07 8.24 -2.93
CA ASP A 101 19.70 7.77 -3.11
C ASP A 101 18.82 8.94 -3.55
N GLU A 102 18.99 9.38 -4.81
CA GLU A 102 18.28 10.56 -5.34
C GLU A 102 16.86 10.22 -5.81
N GLY A 103 16.60 8.96 -6.15
CA GLY A 103 15.25 8.51 -6.49
C GLY A 103 15.20 7.15 -7.19
N VAL A 104 14.00 6.83 -7.68
CA VAL A 104 13.71 5.64 -8.47
C VAL A 104 12.87 6.04 -9.68
N GLU A 105 13.20 5.52 -10.85
CA GLU A 105 12.38 5.59 -12.05
C GLU A 105 11.76 4.22 -12.30
N ILE A 106 10.46 4.20 -12.59
CA ILE A 106 9.70 2.98 -12.91
C ILE A 106 9.04 3.20 -14.26
N VAL A 107 9.43 2.41 -15.26
CA VAL A 107 8.86 2.43 -16.60
C VAL A 107 8.07 1.16 -16.82
N LEU A 108 6.83 1.32 -17.29
CA LEU A 108 5.87 0.24 -17.51
C LEU A 108 5.36 0.28 -18.95
N GLY A 109 5.26 -0.88 -19.58
CA GLY A 109 4.98 -0.99 -21.02
C GLY A 109 3.65 -1.66 -21.34
N GLY A 110 2.61 -0.87 -21.63
CA GLY A 110 1.33 -1.37 -22.13
C GLY A 110 0.13 -0.91 -21.32
N ASP A 111 -1.07 -1.16 -21.86
CA ASP A 111 -2.33 -0.77 -21.23
C ASP A 111 -2.60 -1.56 -19.94
N THR A 112 -2.13 -2.81 -19.88
CA THR A 112 -2.38 -3.68 -18.71
C THR A 112 -1.48 -3.28 -17.54
N GLU A 113 -0.22 -2.96 -17.81
CA GLU A 113 0.72 -2.41 -16.83
C GLU A 113 0.23 -1.06 -16.31
N LEU A 114 -0.30 -0.20 -17.19
CA LEU A 114 -0.93 1.06 -16.80
C LEU A 114 -2.15 0.84 -15.88
N TYR A 115 -3.03 -0.10 -16.23
CA TYR A 115 -4.19 -0.43 -15.40
C TYR A 115 -3.77 -0.96 -14.02
N THR A 116 -2.88 -1.96 -13.99
CA THR A 116 -2.46 -2.61 -12.75
C THR A 116 -1.64 -1.69 -11.87
N ILE A 117 -0.78 -0.83 -12.41
CA ILE A 117 -0.04 0.12 -11.58
C ILE A 117 -0.95 1.17 -10.95
N ILE A 118 -1.99 1.63 -11.63
CA ILE A 118 -2.96 2.57 -11.06
C ILE A 118 -3.64 1.94 -9.85
N ASP A 119 -4.21 0.74 -9.99
CA ASP A 119 -4.86 0.01 -8.88
C ASP A 119 -3.86 -0.28 -7.73
N GLY A 120 -2.62 -0.66 -8.09
CA GLY A 120 -1.56 -0.88 -7.12
C GLY A 120 -1.19 0.36 -6.32
N LEU A 121 -1.08 1.52 -6.97
CA LEU A 121 -0.80 2.80 -6.33
C LEU A 121 -1.96 3.28 -5.46
N GLU A 122 -3.21 3.09 -5.91
CA GLU A 122 -4.40 3.38 -5.09
C GLU A 122 -4.40 2.54 -3.81
N PHE A 123 -4.13 1.24 -3.91
CA PHE A 123 -3.97 0.38 -2.74
C PHE A 123 -2.87 0.88 -1.79
N ILE A 124 -1.69 1.21 -2.33
CA ILE A 124 -0.58 1.75 -1.53
C ILE A 124 -1.01 3.03 -0.81
N ILE A 125 -1.59 4.00 -1.51
CA ILE A 125 -2.04 5.27 -0.94
C ILE A 125 -3.04 5.03 0.18
N ASN A 126 -3.99 4.11 -0.02
CA ASN A 126 -5.00 3.79 0.98
C ASN A 126 -4.39 3.20 2.25
N VAL A 127 -3.49 2.21 2.12
CA VAL A 127 -2.76 1.64 3.27
C VAL A 127 -2.00 2.73 4.03
N LEU A 128 -1.30 3.60 3.32
CA LEU A 128 -0.50 4.65 3.94
C LEU A 128 -1.36 5.70 4.65
N LYS A 129 -2.48 6.13 4.04
CA LYS A 129 -3.40 7.08 4.67
C LYS A 129 -4.03 6.51 5.92
N THR A 130 -4.60 5.30 5.83
CA THR A 130 -5.23 4.62 6.97
C THR A 130 -4.27 4.54 8.15
N HIS A 131 -3.04 4.09 7.92
CA HIS A 131 -2.06 3.89 9.01
C HIS A 131 -1.18 5.11 9.30
N SER A 132 -1.40 6.24 8.63
CA SER A 132 -0.69 7.48 8.95
C SER A 132 -1.28 8.23 10.14
N ASP A 133 -2.61 8.13 10.31
CA ASP A 133 -3.38 8.81 11.36
C ASP A 133 -3.66 7.90 12.57
N ASP A 134 -3.48 6.58 12.43
CA ASP A 134 -3.76 5.56 13.45
C ASP A 134 -2.82 5.60 14.68
N CYS A 135 -1.94 6.59 14.80
CA CYS A 135 -1.25 6.87 16.06
C CYS A 135 -2.19 7.43 17.16
N LEU A 136 -3.50 7.54 16.91
CA LEU A 136 -4.52 8.00 17.86
C LEU A 136 -5.50 6.92 18.37
N ILE A 137 -5.13 5.64 18.35
CA ILE A 137 -5.81 4.65 19.20
C ILE A 137 -4.87 4.22 20.33
N SER A 138 -4.55 5.17 21.21
CA SER A 138 -4.17 4.84 22.58
C SER A 138 -5.40 4.36 23.34
N GLU A 139 -5.20 3.40 24.24
CA GLU A 139 -6.16 2.55 24.98
C GLU A 139 -7.23 3.25 25.87
N ASP A 140 -7.69 4.48 25.58
CA ASP A 140 -8.44 5.31 26.53
C ASP A 140 -9.92 5.59 26.18
N GLN A 141 -10.70 4.61 25.71
CA GLN A 141 -12.19 4.71 25.72
C GLN A 141 -12.92 3.38 26.04
N VAL A 142 -12.39 2.56 26.96
CA VAL A 142 -13.13 1.41 27.56
C VAL A 142 -13.61 1.72 29.00
N SER A 143 -13.56 2.98 29.44
CA SER A 143 -14.15 3.35 30.73
C SER A 143 -14.91 4.67 30.62
N LEU A 144 -16.21 4.57 30.35
CA LEU A 144 -17.29 5.38 30.92
C LEU A 144 -18.59 5.00 30.21
N ASN A 145 -19.22 3.93 30.70
CA ASN A 145 -20.67 3.72 30.72
C ASN A 145 -20.95 2.39 31.46
N LYS A 146 -20.84 2.46 32.78
CA LYS A 146 -21.62 1.64 33.71
C LYS A 146 -22.31 2.60 34.66
#